data_AF-A0A9J6BM41-F1
#
_entry.id   AF-A0A9J6BM41-F1
#
_cell.length_a   1.000
_cell.length_b   1.000
_cell.length_c   1.000
_cell.angle_alpha   90.00
_cell.angle_beta   90.00
_cell.angle_gamma   90.00
#
_symmetry.space_group_name_H-M   'P 1'
#
loop_
_entity.id
_entity.type
_entity.pdbx_description
1 polymer ?
#
loop_
_entity_poly.entity_id
_entity_poly.type
_entity_poly.pdbx_seq_one_letter_code
_entity_poly.pdbx_strand_id
1 'polypeptide(L)'
;MKTVGVTKIKNIKNYFGEKIGIDIYYALSKFVYTLDEKETKLTDNDGNPTTHLKRIFDGTKGLLMNGIKPVYIFYEQSKVFSTCSAYNSQIISSVEINEIKRLLTYLGIPFVNSISECTILLKTKEIYGVATSEENQKSFGAKILLRDLPFQEKTKTLMTEVHFNEVSSFADKDQKIELKWRQPDEENLIKFLCNEKQFNEENLCKGIKKIKESLIKFRQTTLHQYFKKGKKQQMKK
;
A
#
# COMPACT_ATOMS: atom_id res chain seq x y z
N MET A 1 -10.49 -23.28 -14.69
CA MET A 1 -11.61 -22.86 -13.81
C MET A 1 -11.21 -21.59 -13.07
N LYS A 2 -11.90 -20.46 -13.30
CA LYS A 2 -11.70 -19.24 -12.49
C LYS A 2 -12.17 -19.56 -11.07
N THR A 3 -11.28 -19.45 -10.08
CA THR A 3 -11.67 -19.57 -8.67
C THR A 3 -12.64 -18.43 -8.37
N VAL A 4 -13.94 -18.73 -8.30
CA VAL A 4 -14.98 -17.71 -8.04
C VAL A 4 -14.93 -17.37 -6.56
N GLY A 5 -14.17 -16.33 -6.21
CA GLY A 5 -14.19 -15.78 -4.86
C GLY A 5 -15.51 -15.09 -4.57
N VAL A 6 -15.97 -15.12 -3.31
CA VAL A 6 -17.18 -14.40 -2.89
C VAL A 6 -16.86 -12.92 -2.76
N THR A 7 -17.51 -12.10 -3.58
CA THR A 7 -17.32 -10.65 -3.58
C THR A 7 -18.21 -9.97 -2.53
N LYS A 8 -17.62 -9.07 -1.74
CA LYS A 8 -18.33 -8.25 -0.76
C LYS A 8 -17.91 -6.79 -0.91
N ILE A 9 -18.88 -5.89 -0.97
CA ILE A 9 -18.64 -4.45 -1.02
C ILE A 9 -18.89 -3.89 0.38
N LYS A 10 -17.93 -3.15 0.91
CA LYS A 10 -18.00 -2.57 2.26
C LYS A 10 -17.60 -1.11 2.24
N ASN A 11 -18.18 -0.34 3.16
CA ASN A 11 -17.77 1.04 3.38
C ASN A 11 -16.32 1.10 3.90
N ILE A 12 -15.56 2.07 3.40
CA ILE A 12 -14.16 2.35 3.77
C ILE A 12 -13.93 2.48 5.28
N LYS A 13 -14.91 3.02 6.02
CA LYS A 13 -14.87 3.17 7.48
C LYS A 13 -14.72 1.82 8.21
N ASN A 14 -15.04 0.71 7.55
CA ASN A 14 -14.88 -0.63 8.11
C ASN A 14 -13.41 -1.10 8.17
N TYR A 15 -12.51 -0.45 7.45
CA TYR A 15 -11.08 -0.76 7.40
C TYR A 15 -10.24 0.19 8.26
N PHE A 16 -10.88 1.09 9.01
CA PHE A 16 -10.18 2.01 9.89
C PHE A 16 -9.35 1.22 10.92
N GLY A 17 -8.05 1.51 10.95
CA GLY A 17 -7.03 0.87 11.78
C GLY A 17 -6.53 -0.48 11.27
N GLU A 18 -7.10 -1.02 10.19
CA GLU A 18 -6.68 -2.32 9.63
C GLU A 18 -5.35 -2.17 8.89
N LYS A 19 -4.47 -3.16 9.08
CA LYS A 19 -3.19 -3.28 8.40
C LYS A 19 -3.41 -4.01 7.08
N ILE A 20 -3.05 -3.40 5.95
CA ILE A 20 -3.31 -3.94 4.61
C ILE A 20 -1.99 -4.11 3.86
N GLY A 21 -1.75 -5.31 3.35
CA GLY A 21 -0.62 -5.58 2.45
C GLY A 21 -0.88 -4.99 1.07
N ILE A 22 0.09 -4.31 0.48
CA ILE A 22 -0.02 -3.66 -0.81
C ILE A 22 1.12 -4.12 -1.69
N ASP A 23 0.80 -4.88 -2.72
CA ASP A 23 1.74 -5.21 -3.78
C ASP A 23 2.18 -3.93 -4.49
N ILE A 24 3.48 -3.67 -4.51
CA ILE A 24 4.03 -2.42 -5.04
C ILE A 24 3.73 -2.24 -6.53
N TYR A 25 3.80 -3.32 -7.32
CA TYR A 25 3.55 -3.27 -8.76
C TYR A 25 2.07 -3.06 -9.04
N TYR A 26 1.20 -3.68 -8.24
CA TYR A 26 -0.23 -3.40 -8.27
C TYR A 26 -0.53 -1.94 -7.91
N ALA A 27 0.10 -1.40 -6.87
CA ALA A 27 -0.09 -0.01 -6.49
C ALA A 27 0.33 0.92 -7.64
N LEU A 28 1.56 0.80 -8.14
CA LEU A 28 2.12 1.62 -9.21
C LEU A 28 1.26 1.59 -10.48
N SER A 29 0.79 0.41 -10.90
CA SER A 29 -0.11 0.29 -12.06
C SER A 29 -1.47 0.96 -11.85
N LYS A 30 -2.03 0.93 -10.64
CA LYS A 30 -3.33 1.55 -10.35
C LYS A 30 -3.27 3.07 -10.23
N PHE A 31 -2.13 3.64 -9.89
CA PHE A 31 -1.93 5.09 -9.87
C PHE A 31 -1.82 5.71 -11.29
N VAL A 32 -1.55 4.91 -12.34
CA VAL A 32 -1.43 5.40 -13.73
C VAL A 32 -2.73 6.01 -14.24
N TYR A 33 -3.89 5.49 -13.84
CA TYR A 33 -5.20 5.95 -14.32
C TYR A 33 -5.66 7.31 -13.78
N THR A 34 -4.84 7.98 -12.97
CA THR A 34 -5.21 9.20 -12.23
C THR A 34 -4.37 10.42 -12.59
N LEU A 35 -3.52 10.34 -13.61
CA LEU A 35 -2.85 11.52 -14.14
C LEU A 35 -3.81 12.22 -15.12
N ASP A 36 -4.12 13.48 -14.83
CA ASP A 36 -4.75 14.38 -15.79
C ASP A 36 -3.87 14.44 -17.06
N GLU A 37 -4.48 14.46 -18.25
CA GLU A 37 -3.78 14.60 -19.54
C GLU A 37 -2.87 15.84 -19.63
N LYS A 38 -2.97 16.75 -18.66
CA LYS A 38 -2.20 18.00 -18.54
C LYS A 38 -0.95 17.90 -17.65
N GLU A 39 -0.78 16.84 -16.85
CA GLU A 39 0.45 16.64 -16.08
C GLU A 39 1.49 15.95 -16.95
N THR A 40 2.37 16.77 -17.52
CA THR A 40 3.61 16.39 -18.22
C THR A 40 4.40 15.34 -17.44
N LYS A 41 5.20 14.52 -18.14
CA LYS A 41 6.16 13.58 -17.55
C LYS A 41 6.91 14.28 -16.40
N LEU A 42 6.60 13.89 -15.16
CA LEU A 42 7.28 14.43 -13.98
C LEU A 42 8.70 13.87 -13.98
N THR A 43 9.68 14.75 -14.13
CA THR A 43 11.10 14.41 -14.11
C THR A 43 11.88 15.27 -13.14
N ASP A 44 13.05 14.80 -12.72
CA ASP A 44 14.05 15.63 -12.05
C ASP A 44 14.85 16.46 -13.08
N ASN A 45 15.86 17.20 -12.61
CA ASN A 45 16.70 18.06 -13.44
C ASN A 45 17.47 17.29 -14.52
N ASP A 46 17.76 16.02 -14.28
CA ASP A 46 18.48 15.14 -15.20
C ASP A 46 17.53 14.45 -16.19
N GLY A 47 16.22 14.73 -16.12
CA GLY A 47 15.21 14.12 -16.97
C GLY A 47 14.78 12.72 -16.51
N ASN A 48 15.20 12.26 -15.32
CA ASN A 48 14.77 10.95 -14.81
C ASN A 48 13.32 11.04 -14.32
N PRO A 49 12.48 10.01 -14.57
CA PRO A 49 11.10 10.02 -14.12
C PRO A 49 11.01 10.03 -12.58
N THR A 50 10.11 10.83 -12.03
CA THR A 50 9.85 10.92 -10.57
C THR A 50 8.40 10.56 -10.22
N THR A 51 7.64 10.09 -11.21
CA THR A 51 6.20 9.84 -11.10
C THR A 51 5.89 8.72 -10.10
N HIS A 52 6.71 7.67 -10.03
CA HIS A 52 6.59 6.58 -9.06
C HIS A 52 6.64 7.08 -7.61
N LEU A 53 7.55 8.01 -7.29
CA LEU A 53 7.64 8.62 -5.95
C LEU A 53 6.39 9.40 -5.60
N LYS A 54 5.90 10.23 -6.53
CA LYS A 54 4.68 11.04 -6.34
C LYS A 54 3.47 10.17 -6.06
N ARG A 55 3.32 9.10 -6.86
CA ARG A 55 2.23 8.12 -6.74
C ARG A 55 2.24 7.42 -5.40
N ILE A 56 3.40 6.91 -4.96
CA ILE A 56 3.50 6.23 -3.67
C ILE A 56 3.30 7.20 -2.50
N PHE A 57 3.84 8.41 -2.57
CA PHE A 57 3.64 9.44 -1.55
C PHE A 57 2.15 9.79 -1.38
N ASP A 58 1.48 10.17 -2.46
CA ASP A 58 0.07 10.56 -2.40
C ASP A 58 -0.84 9.39 -2.06
N GLY A 59 -0.54 8.21 -2.60
CA GLY A 59 -1.26 6.98 -2.29
C GLY A 59 -1.18 6.59 -0.82
N THR A 60 0.03 6.64 -0.27
CA THR A 60 0.27 6.39 1.16
C THR A 60 -0.50 7.39 2.01
N LYS A 61 -0.42 8.68 1.68
CA LYS A 61 -1.18 9.74 2.33
C LYS A 61 -2.69 9.46 2.29
N GLY A 62 -3.24 9.14 1.12
CA GLY A 62 -4.67 8.83 0.93
C GLY A 62 -5.13 7.64 1.79
N LEU A 63 -4.34 6.56 1.81
CA LEU A 63 -4.62 5.38 2.63
C LEU A 63 -4.64 5.72 4.13
N LEU A 64 -3.60 6.40 4.62
CA LEU A 64 -3.47 6.77 6.03
C LEU A 64 -4.61 7.71 6.47
N MET A 65 -4.95 8.70 5.64
CA MET A 65 -6.07 9.62 5.91
C MET A 65 -7.42 8.91 5.99
N ASN A 66 -7.60 7.86 5.19
CA ASN A 66 -8.79 7.01 5.23
C ASN A 66 -8.75 5.95 6.33
N GLY A 67 -7.72 5.98 7.18
CA GLY A 67 -7.61 5.09 8.31
C GLY A 67 -6.99 3.73 8.00
N ILE A 68 -6.44 3.53 6.81
CA ILE A 68 -5.79 2.27 6.43
C ILE A 68 -4.30 2.35 6.77
N LYS A 69 -3.75 1.29 7.38
CA LYS A 69 -2.31 1.17 7.68
C LYS A 69 -1.62 0.34 6.59
N PRO A 70 -0.96 0.96 5.60
CA PRO A 70 -0.32 0.23 4.51
C PRO A 70 0.93 -0.51 4.99
N VAL A 71 1.14 -1.70 4.42
CA VAL A 71 2.39 -2.47 4.44
C VAL A 71 2.75 -2.78 3.00
N TYR A 72 3.78 -2.15 2.45
CA TYR A 72 4.16 -2.40 1.06
C TYR A 72 4.90 -3.73 0.93
N ILE A 73 4.68 -4.41 -0.20
CA ILE A 73 5.28 -5.71 -0.47
C ILE A 73 6.09 -5.60 -1.75
N PHE A 74 7.40 -5.71 -1.58
CA PHE A 74 8.35 -5.85 -2.66
C PHE A 74 8.66 -7.34 -2.83
N TYR A 75 8.92 -7.74 -4.07
CA TYR A 75 9.39 -9.07 -4.38
C TYR A 75 10.09 -9.02 -5.72
N GLU A 76 11.01 -9.95 -5.94
CA GLU A 76 11.69 -10.09 -7.22
C GLU A 76 10.69 -10.69 -8.22
N GLN A 77 10.34 -9.92 -9.26
CA GLN A 77 9.56 -10.47 -10.37
C GLN A 77 10.52 -11.18 -11.32
N SER A 78 10.49 -12.52 -11.32
CA SER A 78 11.18 -13.34 -12.33
C SER A 78 10.59 -13.22 -13.74
N LYS A 79 9.44 -12.56 -13.88
CA LYS A 79 8.78 -12.28 -15.16
C LYS A 79 8.62 -10.78 -15.33
N VAL A 80 9.22 -10.26 -16.39
CA VAL A 80 8.91 -8.95 -16.96
C VAL A 80 7.42 -8.94 -17.29
N PHE A 81 6.59 -8.40 -16.40
CA PHE A 81 5.21 -8.12 -16.74
C PHE A 81 5.13 -6.73 -17.37
N SER A 82 4.65 -6.70 -18.61
CA SER A 82 4.12 -5.51 -19.26
C SER A 82 2.88 -5.05 -18.49
N THR A 83 3.06 -4.16 -17.52
CA THR A 83 1.92 -3.45 -16.94
C THR A 83 1.31 -2.54 -17.99
N CYS A 84 0.05 -2.82 -18.36
CA CYS A 84 -0.98 -1.99 -19.00
C CYS A 84 -0.53 -0.91 -20.02
N SER A 85 -1.14 -0.98 -21.21
CA SER A 85 -1.03 -0.12 -22.40
C SER A 85 -1.09 1.41 -22.26
N ALA A 86 -1.27 1.94 -21.04
CA ALA A 86 -1.31 3.39 -20.77
C ALA A 86 0.02 3.93 -20.20
N TYR A 87 0.91 3.05 -19.75
CA TYR A 87 2.32 3.35 -19.64
C TYR A 87 2.93 2.83 -20.95
N ASN A 88 3.62 3.66 -21.73
CA ASN A 88 4.54 3.13 -22.73
C ASN A 88 5.40 2.10 -22.00
N SER A 89 5.26 0.82 -22.34
CA SER A 89 5.85 -0.39 -21.75
C SER A 89 7.17 -0.18 -20.99
N GLN A 90 7.13 0.47 -19.82
CA GLN A 90 8.31 0.81 -19.05
C GLN A 90 8.29 -0.04 -17.81
N ILE A 91 9.19 -1.01 -17.85
CA ILE A 91 9.59 -1.85 -16.72
C ILE A 91 10.08 -0.90 -15.63
N ILE A 92 9.48 -0.99 -14.44
CA ILE A 92 9.98 -0.26 -13.27
C ILE A 92 11.39 -0.81 -12.99
N SER A 93 12.37 0.07 -13.05
CA SER A 93 13.77 -0.25 -12.83
C SER A 93 14.05 -0.54 -11.35
N SER A 94 15.15 -1.25 -11.10
CA SER A 94 15.66 -1.45 -9.73
C SER A 94 15.98 -0.13 -9.03
N VAL A 95 16.38 0.89 -9.79
CA VAL A 95 16.62 2.25 -9.29
C VAL A 95 15.34 2.85 -8.72
N GLU A 96 14.24 2.83 -9.48
CA GLU A 96 12.94 3.34 -9.02
C GLU A 96 12.42 2.57 -7.80
N ILE A 97 12.61 1.24 -7.76
CA ILE A 97 12.26 0.43 -6.58
C ILE A 97 13.05 0.88 -5.35
N ASN A 98 14.34 1.12 -5.49
CA ASN A 98 15.18 1.57 -4.38
C ASN A 98 14.80 2.98 -3.91
N GLU A 99 14.45 3.87 -4.83
CA GLU A 99 13.92 5.19 -4.50
C GLU A 99 12.60 5.12 -3.71
N ILE A 100 11.69 4.22 -4.08
CA ILE A 100 10.45 3.98 -3.32
C ILE A 100 10.75 3.44 -1.93
N LYS A 101 11.66 2.46 -1.81
CA LYS A 101 12.06 1.93 -0.50
C LYS A 101 12.65 3.02 0.38
N ARG A 102 13.45 3.93 -0.19
CA ARG A 102 14.01 5.09 0.50
C ARG A 102 12.91 6.05 0.96
N LEU A 103 11.96 6.37 0.09
CA LEU A 103 10.78 7.17 0.41
C LEU A 103 9.98 6.56 1.58
N LEU A 104 9.65 5.27 1.50
CA LEU A 104 8.88 4.57 2.54
C LEU A 104 9.63 4.54 3.89
N THR A 105 10.95 4.40 3.84
CA THR A 105 11.82 4.46 5.02
C THR A 105 11.71 5.83 5.69
N TYR A 106 11.86 6.92 4.94
CA TYR A 106 11.73 8.27 5.49
C TYR A 106 10.30 8.61 5.92
N LEU A 107 9.28 8.07 5.26
CA LEU A 107 7.90 8.20 5.69
C LEU A 107 7.58 7.38 6.96
N GLY A 108 8.45 6.45 7.35
CA GLY A 108 8.22 5.55 8.47
C GLY A 108 7.18 4.47 8.21
N ILE A 109 6.99 4.07 6.95
CA ILE A 109 6.00 3.07 6.53
C ILE A 109 6.69 1.71 6.35
N PRO A 110 6.19 0.63 6.99
CA PRO A 110 6.81 -0.67 6.89
C PRO A 110 6.59 -1.28 5.50
N PHE A 111 7.59 -2.05 5.07
CA PHE A 111 7.49 -2.89 3.88
C PHE A 111 8.22 -4.21 4.10
N VAL A 112 7.83 -5.21 3.33
CA VAL A 112 8.46 -6.53 3.27
C VAL A 112 9.11 -6.72 1.90
N ASN A 113 10.13 -7.57 1.82
CA ASN A 113 10.93 -7.78 0.61
C ASN A 113 10.67 -9.13 -0.08
N SER A 114 9.71 -9.92 0.42
CA SER A 114 9.30 -11.15 -0.25
C SER A 114 7.81 -11.48 -0.12
N ILE A 115 7.34 -12.29 -1.05
CA ILE A 115 6.00 -12.91 -1.00
C ILE A 115 5.87 -13.82 0.25
N SER A 116 6.95 -14.51 0.62
CA SER A 116 6.99 -15.38 1.80
C SER A 116 6.75 -14.60 3.09
N GLU A 117 7.41 -13.45 3.27
CA GLU A 117 7.19 -12.56 4.42
C GLU A 117 5.73 -12.08 4.48
N CYS A 118 5.14 -11.69 3.35
CA CYS A 118 3.72 -11.32 3.29
C CYS A 118 2.80 -12.50 3.67
N THR A 119 3.11 -13.71 3.19
CA THR A 119 2.36 -14.92 3.50
C THR A 119 2.37 -15.20 5.01
N ILE A 120 3.51 -14.99 5.67
CA ILE A 120 3.64 -15.12 7.12
C ILE A 120 2.76 -14.10 7.83
N LEU A 121 2.79 -12.83 7.42
CA LEU A 121 1.94 -11.78 7.99
C LEU A 121 0.44 -12.07 7.85
N LEU A 122 0.01 -12.71 6.76
CA LEU A 122 -1.37 -13.17 6.57
C LEU A 122 -1.73 -14.33 7.50
N LYS A 123 -0.82 -15.31 7.64
CA LYS A 123 -1.01 -16.49 8.51
C LYS A 123 -1.08 -16.08 9.98
N THR A 124 -0.23 -15.15 10.42
CA THR A 124 -0.23 -14.61 11.79
C THR A 124 -1.37 -13.62 12.04
N LYS A 125 -2.13 -13.25 11.00
CA LYS A 125 -3.21 -12.24 11.03
C LYS A 125 -2.71 -10.85 11.42
N GLU A 126 -1.43 -10.57 11.19
CA GLU A 126 -0.86 -9.23 11.33
C GLU A 126 -1.35 -8.30 10.22
N ILE A 127 -1.69 -8.81 9.04
CA ILE A 127 -2.37 -8.04 7.99
C ILE A 127 -3.73 -8.66 7.67
N TYR A 128 -4.72 -7.81 7.36
CA TYR A 128 -6.11 -8.19 7.10
C TYR A 128 -6.29 -8.89 5.76
N GLY A 129 -5.60 -8.41 4.73
CA GLY A 129 -5.68 -8.87 3.36
C GLY A 129 -4.63 -8.18 2.49
N VAL A 130 -4.56 -8.56 1.22
CA VAL A 130 -3.59 -8.02 0.26
C VAL A 130 -4.30 -7.33 -0.89
N ALA A 131 -3.74 -6.24 -1.37
CA ALA A 131 -4.10 -5.57 -2.61
C ALA A 131 -3.07 -5.92 -3.70
N THR A 132 -3.42 -6.83 -4.61
CA THR A 132 -2.56 -7.34 -5.69
C THR A 132 -3.39 -7.76 -6.91
N SER A 133 -2.83 -8.08 -8.07
CA SER A 133 -3.59 -8.64 -9.21
C SER A 133 -4.23 -10.00 -8.86
N GLU A 134 -5.27 -10.42 -9.60
CA GLU A 134 -5.89 -11.73 -9.33
C GLU A 134 -4.92 -12.88 -9.61
N GLU A 135 -4.04 -12.69 -10.58
CA GLU A 135 -3.00 -13.64 -10.97
C GLU A 135 -2.02 -13.92 -9.83
N ASN A 136 -1.66 -12.89 -9.05
CA ASN A 136 -0.70 -13.00 -7.96
C ASN A 136 -1.34 -13.40 -6.62
N GLN A 137 -2.66 -13.37 -6.49
CA GLN A 137 -3.36 -13.65 -5.23
C GLN A 137 -2.96 -15.01 -4.60
N LYS A 138 -2.82 -16.04 -5.44
CA LYS A 138 -2.43 -17.39 -4.98
C LYS A 138 -0.99 -17.42 -4.47
N SER A 139 -0.07 -16.74 -5.15
CA SER A 139 1.34 -16.65 -4.76
C SER A 139 1.49 -16.04 -3.37
N PHE A 140 0.70 -14.99 -3.06
CA PHE A 140 0.68 -14.35 -1.74
C PHE A 140 -0.01 -15.18 -0.65
N GLY A 141 -0.75 -16.22 -1.01
CA GLY A 141 -1.56 -16.95 -0.06
C GLY A 141 -2.64 -16.09 0.62
N ALA A 142 -3.23 -15.12 -0.09
CA ALA A 142 -4.17 -14.18 0.50
C ALA A 142 -5.62 -14.69 0.46
N LYS A 143 -6.23 -14.99 1.62
CA LYS A 143 -7.68 -15.32 1.68
C LYS A 143 -8.59 -14.17 1.26
N ILE A 144 -8.15 -12.94 1.52
CA ILE A 144 -8.90 -11.72 1.25
C ILE A 144 -8.05 -10.87 0.31
N LEU A 145 -8.58 -10.67 -0.88
CA LEU A 145 -8.05 -9.74 -1.87
C LEU A 145 -8.83 -8.44 -1.80
N LEU A 146 -8.12 -7.33 -1.66
CA LEU A 146 -8.70 -6.00 -1.57
C LEU A 146 -8.57 -5.26 -2.90
N ARG A 147 -9.70 -4.71 -3.34
CA ARG A 147 -9.84 -3.92 -4.57
C ARG A 147 -10.34 -2.53 -4.23
N ASP A 148 -10.16 -1.61 -5.19
CA ASP A 148 -10.68 -0.25 -5.09
C ASP A 148 -10.15 0.55 -3.89
N LEU A 149 -8.87 0.43 -3.61
CA LEU A 149 -8.24 1.15 -2.50
C LEU A 149 -8.35 2.67 -2.70
N PRO A 150 -8.53 3.42 -1.60
CA PRO A 150 -8.69 4.87 -1.59
C PRO A 150 -7.34 5.58 -1.68
N PHE A 151 -6.65 5.36 -2.79
CA PHE A 151 -5.36 6.00 -3.07
C PHE A 151 -5.45 7.53 -3.16
N GLN A 152 -6.66 8.09 -3.33
CA GLN A 152 -6.91 9.52 -3.35
C GLN A 152 -7.77 9.96 -2.16
N GLU A 153 -7.62 11.21 -1.74
CA GLU A 153 -8.28 11.75 -0.54
C GLU A 153 -9.82 11.81 -0.63
N LYS A 154 -10.43 11.86 -1.83
CA LYS A 154 -11.87 12.23 -1.98
C LYS A 154 -12.75 11.34 -2.85
N THR A 155 -12.28 10.21 -3.39
CA THR A 155 -13.01 9.59 -4.52
C THR A 155 -13.79 8.30 -4.21
N LYS A 156 -13.45 7.53 -3.16
CA LYS A 156 -14.09 6.23 -2.92
C LYS A 156 -14.59 6.05 -1.49
N THR A 157 -15.89 5.77 -1.36
CA THR A 157 -16.55 5.46 -0.08
C THR A 157 -16.67 3.95 0.17
N LEU A 158 -16.44 3.14 -0.86
CA LEU A 158 -16.61 1.69 -0.87
C LEU A 158 -15.31 1.00 -1.31
N MET A 159 -15.03 -0.16 -0.71
CA MET A 159 -13.98 -1.08 -1.12
C MET A 159 -14.58 -2.47 -1.35
N THR A 160 -13.99 -3.18 -2.29
CA THR A 160 -14.40 -4.52 -2.68
C THR A 160 -13.44 -5.56 -2.10
N GLU A 161 -13.99 -6.55 -1.41
CA GLU A 161 -13.26 -7.72 -0.92
C GLU A 161 -13.63 -8.94 -1.75
N VAL A 162 -12.64 -9.68 -2.22
CA VAL A 162 -12.84 -10.99 -2.83
C VAL A 162 -12.30 -12.04 -1.86
N HIS A 163 -13.18 -12.94 -1.40
CA HIS A 163 -12.87 -13.99 -0.43
C HIS A 163 -12.61 -15.31 -1.15
N PHE A 164 -11.47 -15.93 -0.87
CA PHE A 164 -11.06 -17.22 -1.44
C PHE A 164 -11.09 -18.31 -0.36
N ASN A 165 -11.58 -19.49 -0.74
CA ASN A 165 -11.73 -20.65 0.17
C ASN A 165 -10.42 -21.40 0.39
N GLU A 166 -9.56 -21.45 -0.63
CA GLU A 166 -8.29 -22.18 -0.61
C GLU A 166 -7.09 -21.27 -0.81
N VAL A 167 -5.98 -21.65 -0.20
CA VAL A 167 -4.75 -20.87 -0.17
C VAL A 167 -3.56 -21.82 -0.25
N SER A 168 -2.71 -21.67 -1.27
CA SER A 168 -1.42 -22.36 -1.32
C SER A 168 -0.51 -21.86 -0.20
N SER A 169 0.15 -22.77 0.51
CA SER A 169 1.01 -22.42 1.65
C SER A 169 2.37 -23.10 1.54
N PHE A 170 3.43 -22.29 1.38
CA PHE A 170 4.82 -22.77 1.40
C PHE A 170 5.72 -22.03 2.40
N ALA A 171 5.22 -21.07 3.18
CA ALA A 171 6.06 -20.36 4.16
C ALA A 171 6.05 -21.03 5.54
N ASP A 172 7.24 -21.26 6.11
CA ASP A 172 7.42 -21.72 7.48
C ASP A 172 6.85 -20.71 8.49
N LYS A 173 6.21 -21.21 9.55
CA LYS A 173 5.49 -20.38 10.53
C LYS A 173 6.41 -19.70 11.55
N ASP A 174 7.69 -20.04 11.57
CA ASP A 174 8.56 -19.74 12.70
C ASP A 174 9.24 -18.37 12.63
N GLN A 175 9.17 -17.68 11.48
CA GLN A 175 9.70 -16.32 11.37
C GLN A 175 8.68 -15.30 11.91
N LYS A 176 9.02 -14.64 13.01
CA LYS A 176 8.21 -13.54 13.57
C LYS A 176 8.60 -12.22 12.91
N ILE A 177 7.67 -11.63 12.15
CA ILE A 177 7.85 -10.33 11.49
C ILE A 177 7.03 -9.28 12.24
N GLU A 178 7.68 -8.23 12.75
CA GLU A 178 7.02 -7.13 13.47
C GLU A 178 6.91 -5.89 12.57
N LEU A 179 5.68 -5.38 12.43
CA LEU A 179 5.39 -4.19 11.62
C LEU A 179 5.34 -2.93 12.49
N LYS A 180 6.18 -1.94 12.19
CA LYS A 180 6.26 -0.67 12.92
C LYS A 180 6.03 0.51 11.98
N TRP A 181 5.04 1.34 12.31
CA TRP A 181 4.82 2.65 11.70
C TRP A 181 5.48 3.72 12.56
N ARG A 182 6.33 4.53 11.97
CA ARG A 182 7.08 5.61 12.64
C ARG A 182 6.59 6.97 12.12
N GLN A 183 6.97 8.04 12.83
CA GLN A 183 6.73 9.39 12.32
C GLN A 183 7.65 9.65 11.12
N PRO A 184 7.20 10.40 10.11
CA PRO A 184 8.00 10.76 8.95
C PRO A 184 9.15 11.68 9.34
N ASP A 185 10.31 11.43 8.75
CA ASP A 185 11.53 12.23 8.83
C ASP A 185 11.44 13.38 7.81
N GLU A 186 11.04 14.56 8.30
CA GLU A 186 10.81 15.73 7.45
C GLU A 186 12.09 16.23 6.76
N GLU A 187 13.22 16.24 7.46
CA GLU A 187 14.48 16.77 6.94
C GLU A 187 14.97 15.94 5.74
N ASN A 188 14.99 14.61 5.91
CA ASN A 188 15.42 13.71 4.83
C ASN A 188 14.40 13.63 3.69
N LEU A 189 13.10 13.80 3.97
CA LEU A 189 12.07 13.88 2.93
C LEU A 189 12.21 15.14 2.08
N ILE A 190 12.41 16.30 2.69
CA ILE A 190 12.60 17.57 1.96
C ILE A 190 13.87 17.49 1.12
N LYS A 191 14.99 17.03 1.72
CA LYS A 191 16.24 16.85 0.99
C LYS A 191 16.08 15.93 -0.21
N PHE A 192 15.46 14.78 -0.03
CA PHE A 192 15.28 13.82 -1.12
C PHE A 192 14.29 14.34 -2.18
N LEU A 193 13.07 14.69 -1.79
CA LEU A 193 12.01 14.94 -2.76
C LEU A 193 12.13 16.33 -3.39
N CYS A 194 12.46 17.36 -2.62
CA CYS A 194 12.54 18.73 -3.15
C CYS A 194 13.90 18.97 -3.82
N ASN A 195 15.01 18.70 -3.14
CA ASN A 195 16.33 19.05 -3.68
C ASN A 195 16.77 18.11 -4.80
N GLU A 196 16.62 16.80 -4.62
CA GLU A 196 17.07 15.82 -5.63
C GLU A 196 15.99 15.58 -6.70
N LYS A 197 14.71 15.48 -6.31
CA LYS A 197 13.62 15.06 -7.21
C LYS A 197 12.68 16.18 -7.65
N GLN A 198 12.97 17.43 -7.29
CA GLN A 198 12.26 18.64 -7.75
C GLN A 198 10.76 18.68 -7.41
N PHE A 199 10.37 18.11 -6.27
CA PHE A 199 9.00 18.22 -5.77
C PHE A 199 8.72 19.61 -5.22
N ASN A 200 7.48 20.07 -5.38
CA ASN A 200 7.02 21.30 -4.74
C ASN A 200 7.01 21.13 -3.20
N GLU A 201 7.82 21.94 -2.52
CA GLU A 201 8.02 21.89 -1.08
C GLU A 201 6.75 22.18 -0.28
N GLU A 202 5.96 23.17 -0.71
CA GLU A 202 4.72 23.54 -0.04
C GLU A 202 3.72 22.37 -0.02
N ASN A 203 3.56 21.70 -1.17
CA ASN A 203 2.70 20.52 -1.31
C ASN A 203 3.23 19.33 -0.52
N LEU A 204 4.55 19.15 -0.48
CA LEU A 204 5.20 18.11 0.32
C LEU A 204 4.91 18.32 1.82
N CYS A 205 5.18 19.52 2.34
CA CYS A 205 4.96 19.87 3.74
C CYS A 205 3.49 19.70 4.16
N LYS A 206 2.54 20.14 3.33
CA LYS A 206 1.10 19.89 3.55
C LYS A 206 0.78 18.39 3.59
N GLY A 207 1.37 17.61 2.70
CA GLY A 207 1.23 16.16 2.66
C GLY A 207 1.78 15.46 3.90
N ILE A 208 2.99 15.82 4.33
CA ILE A 208 3.65 15.26 5.51
C ILE A 208 2.84 15.58 6.77
N LYS A 209 2.33 16.81 6.91
CA LYS A 209 1.45 17.19 8.03
C LYS A 209 0.24 16.27 8.15
N LYS A 210 -0.46 16.01 7.03
CA LYS A 210 -1.61 15.08 6.99
C LYS A 210 -1.23 13.64 7.37
N ILE A 211 -0.06 13.18 6.93
CA ILE A 211 0.49 11.86 7.29
C ILE A 211 0.74 11.79 8.82
N LYS A 212 1.44 12.78 9.39
CA LYS A 212 1.71 12.87 10.84
C LYS A 212 0.43 12.82 11.66
N GLU A 213 -0.56 13.65 11.30
CA GLU A 213 -1.86 13.69 11.96
C GLU A 213 -2.58 12.33 11.90
N SER A 214 -2.55 11.66 10.75
CA SER A 214 -3.17 10.35 10.56
C SER A 214 -2.51 9.26 11.41
N LEU A 215 -1.17 9.28 11.50
CA LEU A 215 -0.41 8.36 12.35
C LEU A 215 -0.69 8.55 13.84
N ILE A 216 -0.89 9.80 14.29
CA ILE A 216 -1.27 10.12 15.67
C ILE A 216 -2.68 9.59 15.97
N LYS A 217 -3.65 9.81 15.05
CA LYS A 217 -5.02 9.30 15.19
C LYS A 217 -5.07 7.79 15.38
N PHE A 218 -4.18 7.05 14.73
CA PHE A 218 -4.10 5.59 14.90
C PHE A 218 -3.67 5.13 16.29
N ARG A 219 -2.83 5.91 16.99
CA ARG A 219 -2.42 5.57 18.36
C ARG A 219 -3.61 5.69 19.31
N GLN A 220 -4.39 6.76 19.17
CA GLN A 220 -5.53 7.07 20.03
C GLN A 220 -6.72 6.10 19.85
N THR A 221 -6.95 5.63 18.62
CA THR A 221 -8.13 4.81 18.27
C THR A 221 -8.00 3.32 18.58
N THR A 222 -6.81 2.85 18.97
CA THR A 222 -6.52 1.45 19.31
C THR A 222 -7.48 0.89 20.38
N LEU A 223 -7.92 1.73 21.33
CA LEU A 223 -8.85 1.36 22.40
C LEU A 223 -10.27 1.08 21.87
N HIS A 224 -10.79 1.93 20.98
CA HIS A 224 -12.14 1.77 20.42
C HIS A 224 -12.24 0.53 19.51
N GLN A 225 -11.15 0.20 18.82
CA GLN A 225 -11.06 -0.97 17.95
C GLN A 225 -11.00 -2.28 18.75
N TYR A 226 -10.38 -2.28 19.94
CA TYR A 226 -10.39 -3.40 20.88
C TYR A 226 -11.83 -3.80 21.27
N PHE A 227 -12.68 -2.83 21.64
CA PHE A 227 -14.08 -3.08 21.99
C PHE A 227 -14.92 -3.59 20.81
N LYS A 228 -14.64 -3.14 19.57
CA LYS A 228 -15.34 -3.61 18.37
C LYS A 228 -14.96 -5.06 18.01
N LYS A 229 -13.71 -5.47 18.21
CA LYS A 229 -13.25 -6.86 18.02
C LYS A 229 -13.84 -7.80 19.09
N GLY A 230 -13.95 -7.35 20.34
CA GLY A 230 -14.59 -8.11 21.43
C GLY A 230 -16.05 -8.49 21.12
N LYS A 231 -16.85 -7.56 20.61
CA LYS A 231 -18.25 -7.83 20.21
C LYS A 231 -18.37 -8.86 19.07
N LYS A 232 -17.47 -8.84 18.09
CA LYS A 232 -17.45 -9.83 16.99
C LYS A 232 -17.08 -11.24 17.44
N GLN A 233 -16.35 -11.40 18.55
CA GLN A 233 -16.02 -12.71 19.12
C GLN A 233 -17.15 -13.26 19.98
N GLN A 234 -17.91 -12.40 20.67
CA GLN A 234 -19.09 -12.80 21.45
C GLN A 234 -20.27 -13.25 20.59
N MET A 235 -20.47 -12.68 19.40
CA MET A 235 -21.53 -13.09 18.46
C MET A 235 -21.19 -14.35 17.63
N LYS A 236 -20.01 -14.96 17.84
CA LYS A 236 -19.55 -16.17 17.13
C LYS A 236 -19.43 -17.40 18.05
N LYS A 237 -19.85 -17.26 19.31
CA LYS A 237 -20.13 -18.37 20.22
C LYS A 237 -21.64 -18.57 20.27
#